data_AF-A0A920I8T5-F1
#
_entry.id   AF-A0A920I8T5-F1
#
_cell.length_a   1.000
_cell.length_b   1.000
_cell.length_c   1.000
_cell.angle_alpha   90.00
_cell.angle_beta   90.00
_cell.angle_gamma   90.00
#
_symmetry.space_group_name_H-M   'P 1'
#
loop_
_entity.id
_entity.type
_entity.pdbx_description
1 polymer ?
#
loop_
_entity_poly.entity_id
_entity_poly.type
_entity_poly.pdbx_seq_one_letter_code
_entity_poly.pdbx_strand_id
1 'polypeptide(L)' 'MGAMAETVSNPHELADAFHRAKASDRTYVIVMKVDPYEGWTAEGHAWWEVGTPQVANSDKVYDAHINWEKTRKRQRRGV' A
#
# COMPACT_ATOMS: atom_id res chain seq x y z
N MET A 1 -2.20 -23.75 -0.32
CA MET A 1 -3.12 -22.64 -0.64
C MET A 1 -3.81 -22.95 -1.97
N GLY A 2 -5.09 -22.60 -2.14
CA GLY A 2 -5.95 -23.11 -3.24
C GLY A 2 -6.38 -22.08 -4.30
N ALA A 3 -5.85 -20.87 -4.28
CA ALA A 3 -6.16 -19.83 -5.26
C ALA A 3 -5.32 -20.01 -6.55
N MET A 4 -5.88 -19.61 -7.69
CA MET A 4 -5.11 -19.40 -8.91
C MET A 4 -4.35 -18.07 -8.78
N ALA A 5 -3.07 -18.06 -9.14
CA ALA A 5 -2.24 -16.86 -9.07
C ALA A 5 -1.50 -16.64 -10.38
N GLU A 6 -1.49 -15.40 -10.86
CA GLU A 6 -0.65 -14.97 -12.00
C GLU A 6 0.05 -13.66 -11.68
N THR A 7 1.17 -13.39 -12.36
CA THR A 7 1.93 -12.15 -12.20
C THR A 7 1.89 -11.35 -13.49
N VAL A 8 1.61 -10.06 -13.39
CA VAL A 8 1.54 -9.10 -14.51
C VAL A 8 2.55 -7.98 -14.31
N SER A 9 3.05 -7.41 -15.40
CA SER A 9 4.14 -6.42 -15.36
C SER A 9 3.71 -4.99 -15.70
N ASN A 10 2.49 -4.79 -16.18
CA ASN A 10 1.99 -3.48 -16.58
C ASN A 10 0.45 -3.39 -16.51
N PRO A 11 -0.13 -2.18 -16.59
CA PRO A 11 -1.58 -1.98 -16.50
C PRO A 11 -2.40 -2.67 -17.60
N HIS A 12 -1.84 -2.86 -18.80
CA HIS A 12 -2.55 -3.56 -19.88
C HIS A 12 -2.72 -5.04 -19.54
N GLU A 13 -1.63 -5.70 -19.14
CA GLU A 13 -1.68 -7.09 -18.68
C GLU A 13 -2.58 -7.27 -17.45
N LEU A 14 -2.62 -6.28 -16.55
CA LEU A 14 -3.54 -6.29 -15.42
C LEU A 14 -5.01 -6.30 -15.89
N ALA A 15 -5.37 -5.51 -16.90
CA ALA A 15 -6.73 -5.51 -17.44
C ALA A 15 -7.11 -6.89 -18.02
N ASP A 16 -6.21 -7.50 -18.79
CA ASP A 16 -6.42 -8.84 -19.35
C ASP A 16 -6.53 -9.91 -18.25
N ALA A 17 -5.65 -9.86 -17.25
CA ALA A 17 -5.68 -10.73 -16.08
C ALA A 17 -6.96 -10.57 -15.28
N PHE A 18 -7.47 -9.34 -15.16
CA PHE A 18 -8.73 -9.07 -14.48
C PHE A 18 -9.91 -9.76 -15.16
N HIS A 19 -9.97 -9.76 -16.50
CA HIS A 19 -10.98 -10.51 -17.23
C HIS A 19 -10.89 -12.01 -16.99
N ARG A 20 -9.68 -12.59 -16.97
CA ARG A 20 -9.46 -14.01 -16.65
C ARG A 20 -9.88 -14.34 -15.22
N ALA A 21 -9.49 -13.50 -14.25
CA ALA A 21 -9.87 -13.66 -12.86
C ALA A 21 -11.39 -13.63 -12.66
N LYS A 22 -12.10 -12.74 -13.36
CA LYS A 22 -13.56 -12.65 -13.33
C LYS A 22 -14.26 -13.88 -13.89
N ALA A 23 -13.64 -14.57 -14.85
CA ALA A 23 -14.16 -15.79 -15.45
C ALA A 23 -13.78 -17.06 -14.66
N SER A 24 -12.90 -16.96 -13.67
CA SER A 24 -12.44 -18.11 -12.89
C SER A 24 -13.54 -18.61 -11.94
N ASP A 25 -13.63 -19.92 -11.82
CA ASP A 25 -14.46 -20.64 -10.85
C ASP A 25 -13.79 -20.75 -9.47
N ARG A 26 -12.59 -20.19 -9.31
CA ARG A 26 -11.78 -20.26 -8.09
C ARG A 26 -11.34 -18.88 -7.65
N THR A 27 -11.03 -18.75 -6.36
CA THR A 27 -10.36 -17.55 -5.84
C THR A 27 -9.11 -17.25 -6.66
N TYR A 28 -8.98 -16.01 -7.08
CA TYR A 28 -7.94 -15.58 -8.01
C TYR A 28 -7.10 -14.46 -7.41
N VAL A 29 -5.78 -14.55 -7.56
CA VAL A 29 -4.80 -13.57 -7.10
C VAL A 29 -4.03 -13.05 -8.31
N ILE A 30 -4.08 -11.74 -8.55
CA ILE A 30 -3.25 -11.09 -9.56
C ILE A 30 -2.15 -10.34 -8.84
N VAL A 31 -0.89 -10.69 -9.10
CA VAL A 31 0.28 -10.01 -8.56
C VAL A 31 0.78 -9.02 -9.60
N MET A 32 0.66 -7.72 -9.36
CA MET A 32 1.21 -6.71 -10.26
C MET A 32 2.61 -6.31 -9.81
N LYS A 33 3.60 -6.42 -10.70
CA LYS A 33 4.90 -5.79 -10.50
C LYS A 33 4.74 -4.28 -10.70
N VAL A 34 5.05 -3.53 -9.66
CA VAL A 34 5.09 -2.06 -9.68
C VAL A 34 6.53 -1.62 -9.45
N ASP A 35 6.91 -0.49 -10.03
CA ASP A 35 8.24 0.09 -9.80
C ASP A 35 8.34 0.57 -8.34
N PRO A 36 9.27 0.03 -7.53
CA PRO A 36 9.43 0.43 -6.14
C PRO A 36 10.26 1.71 -5.94
N TYR A 37 10.94 2.22 -6.98
CA TYR A 37 11.92 3.30 -6.86
C TYR A 37 11.64 4.46 -7.82
N GLU A 38 11.52 4.19 -9.11
CA GLU A 38 11.33 5.19 -10.16
C GLU A 38 9.84 5.34 -10.48
N GLY A 39 9.17 6.23 -9.73
CA GLY A 39 7.81 6.67 -10.09
C GLY A 39 6.88 7.03 -8.93
N TRP A 40 7.10 6.48 -7.73
CA TRP A 40 6.23 6.73 -6.58
C TRP A 40 6.97 7.20 -5.33
N THR A 41 8.12 6.58 -5.03
CA THR A 41 8.96 6.95 -3.88
C THR A 41 10.42 6.77 -4.25
N ALA A 42 11.09 7.84 -4.68
CA ALA A 42 12.53 7.82 -4.97
C ALA A 42 13.36 7.28 -3.77
N GLU A 43 12.80 7.36 -2.56
CA GLU A 43 13.39 6.85 -1.31
C GLU A 43 12.45 5.86 -0.57
N GLY A 44 11.51 5.20 -1.25
CA GLY A 44 10.71 4.12 -0.65
C GLY A 44 9.59 4.50 0.34
N HIS A 45 9.37 5.79 0.66
CA HIS A 45 8.48 6.16 1.76
C HIS A 45 7.51 7.29 1.41
N ALA A 46 6.25 6.94 1.14
CA ALA A 46 5.13 7.85 1.34
C ALA A 46 4.70 7.75 2.81
N TRP A 47 4.46 8.88 3.46
CA TRP A 47 3.80 8.86 4.77
C TRP A 47 2.43 8.18 4.57
N TRP A 48 2.17 7.10 5.31
CA TRP A 48 0.87 6.45 5.37
C TRP A 48 0.36 6.55 6.80
N GLU A 49 -0.94 6.72 6.99
CA GLU A 49 -1.49 6.87 8.33
C GLU A 49 -1.39 5.55 9.12
N VAL A 50 -0.82 5.64 10.31
CA VAL A 50 -0.78 4.57 11.32
C VAL A 50 -1.49 5.11 12.55
N GLY A 51 -2.43 4.34 13.07
CA GLY A 51 -3.14 4.71 14.30
C GLY A 51 -2.16 4.78 15.46
N THR A 52 -2.02 5.97 16.06
CA THR A 52 -1.30 6.17 17.32
C THR A 52 -2.28 6.67 18.38
N PRO A 53 -2.15 6.28 19.66
CA PRO A 53 -3.06 6.74 20.70
C PRO A 53 -2.98 8.26 20.90
N GLN A 54 -4.12 8.96 20.78
CA GLN A 54 -4.22 10.41 21.02
C GLN A 54 -3.94 10.80 22.48
N VAL A 55 -4.28 9.90 23.41
CA VAL A 55 -4.04 10.05 24.86
C VAL A 55 -3.29 8.81 25.33
N ALA A 56 -2.21 9.00 26.08
CA ALA A 56 -1.43 7.93 26.66
C ALA A 56 -0.91 8.32 28.05
N ASN A 57 -0.94 7.39 28.99
CA ASN A 57 -0.33 7.58 30.32
C ASN A 57 1.20 7.37 30.31
N SER A 58 1.76 7.00 29.16
CA SER A 58 3.19 6.78 28.97
C SER A 58 3.76 7.92 28.13
N ASP A 59 4.70 8.65 28.71
CA ASP A 59 5.39 9.76 28.04
C ASP A 59 6.03 9.30 26.72
N LYS A 60 6.63 8.10 26.70
CA LYS A 60 7.20 7.50 25.49
C LYS A 60 6.17 7.37 24.36
N VAL A 61 4.95 6.96 24.68
CA VAL A 61 3.88 6.76 23.67
C VAL A 61 3.34 8.11 23.21
N TYR A 62 3.19 9.06 24.13
CA TYR A 62 2.79 10.43 23.81
C TYR A 62 3.81 11.11 22.88
N ASP A 63 5.11 11.02 23.20
CA ASP A 63 6.18 11.56 22.37
C ASP A 63 6.23 10.92 20.99
N ALA A 64 6.00 9.61 20.90
CA ALA A 64 5.90 8.89 19.64
C ALA A 64 4.71 9.38 18.79
N HIS A 65 3.53 9.57 19.41
CA HIS A 65 2.35 10.14 18.75
C HIS A 65 2.63 11.55 18.21
N ILE A 66 3.21 12.43 19.02
CA ILE A 66 3.56 13.79 18.60
C ILE A 66 4.56 13.79 17.44
N ASN A 67 5.58 12.93 17.49
CA ASN A 67 6.56 12.82 16.41
C ASN A 67 5.95 12.25 15.12
N TRP A 68 5.02 11.31 15.24
CA TRP A 68 4.27 10.76 14.13
C TRP A 68 3.40 11.83 13.45
N GLU A 69 2.58 12.55 14.21
CA GLU A 69 1.67 13.58 13.70
C GLU A 69 2.40 14.76 13.02
N LYS A 70 3.60 15.13 13.50
CA LYS A 70 4.46 16.15 12.83
C LYS A 70 4.77 15.81 11.37
N THR A 71 4.78 14.52 11.02
CA THR A 71 5.09 14.05 9.67
C THR A 71 3.86 13.90 8.78
N ARG A 72 2.63 13.97 9.32
CA ARG A 72 1.36 13.92 8.55
C ARG A 72 1.31 14.92 7.41
N LYS A 73 1.82 16.14 7.64
CA LYS A 73 1.90 17.19 6.59
C LYS A 73 2.80 16.83 5.40
N ARG A 74 3.66 15.81 5.54
CA ARG A 74 4.50 15.28 4.45
C ARG A 74 3.73 14.30 3.57
N GLN A 75 2.52 13.86 3.95
CA GLN A 75 1.72 13.03 3.06
C GLN A 75 1.31 13.81 1.81
N ARG A 76 1.68 13.26 0.66
CA ARG A 76 1.30 13.81 -0.63
C ARG A 76 -0.22 13.74 -0.78
N ARG A 77 -0.85 14.83 -1.23
CA ARG A 77 -2.26 14.83 -1.63
C ARG A 77 -2.42 13.91 -2.84
N GLY A 78 -3.40 13.01 -2.81
CA GLY A 78 -3.77 12.22 -3.98
C GLY A 78 -4.10 13.13 -5.17
N VAL A 79 -3.75 12.68 -6.37
CA VAL A 79 -4.15 13.29 -7.65
C VAL A 79 -5.51 12.76 -8.08
#